data_AF-A0A2G1ZE40-F1
#
_entry.id   AF-A0A2G1ZE40-F1
#
_cell.length_a   1.000
_cell.length_b   1.000
_cell.length_c   1.000
_cell.angle_alpha   90.00
_cell.angle_beta   90.00
_cell.angle_gamma   90.00
#
_symmetry.space_group_name_H-M   'P 1'
#
loop_
_entity.id
_entity.type
_entity.pdbx_description
1 polymer ?
#
loop_
_entity_poly.entity_id
_entity_poly.type
_entity_poly.pdbx_seq_one_letter_code
_entity_poly.pdbx_strand_id
1 'polypeptide(L)'
;MISLASERSWLMNPGLLKLVHQCRRLIQSEFGVKLHLTEEHLEQHLADYASKTRSAHLIRTWETLKPQIPNLVLHDDTDNEKRLYRGQEIAEETSRGSSSTSEMEAERTRKKKVIYRGQVIG
;
A
#
# COMPACT_ATOMS: atom_id res chain seq x y z
N MET A 1 -0.63 24.56 24.85
CA MET A 1 -2.05 24.24 24.59
C MET A 1 -2.30 24.34 23.10
N ILE A 2 -2.09 23.25 22.37
CA ILE A 2 -2.42 23.19 20.94
C ILE A 2 -3.92 22.88 20.91
N SER A 3 -4.70 23.81 20.36
CA SER A 3 -6.15 23.69 20.34
C SER A 3 -6.55 22.58 19.38
N LEU A 4 -7.43 21.66 19.80
CA LEU A 4 -8.05 20.61 18.96
C LEU A 4 -8.68 21.18 17.67
N ALA A 5 -9.03 22.48 17.67
CA ALA A 5 -9.53 23.20 16.51
C ALA A 5 -8.47 23.39 15.40
N SER A 6 -7.18 23.51 15.76
CA SER A 6 -6.09 23.69 14.81
C SER A 6 -5.75 22.40 14.07
N GLU A 7 -5.77 21.27 14.78
CA GLU A 7 -5.51 19.93 14.24
C GLU A 7 -6.65 19.44 13.32
N ARG A 8 -7.87 19.95 13.54
CA ARG A 8 -9.07 19.61 12.74
C ARG A 8 -9.44 20.68 11.70
N SER A 9 -8.57 21.65 11.44
CA SER A 9 -8.82 22.74 10.49
C SER A 9 -9.15 22.23 9.07
N TRP A 10 -8.59 21.08 8.67
CA TRP A 10 -8.85 20.45 7.37
C TRP A 10 -10.26 19.86 7.24
N LEU A 11 -10.94 19.51 8.33
CA LEU A 11 -12.34 19.05 8.31
C LEU A 11 -13.34 20.16 7.93
N MET A 12 -12.92 21.42 7.95
CA MET A 12 -13.77 22.55 7.57
C MET A 12 -13.94 22.68 6.05
N ASN A 13 -13.13 21.97 5.26
CA ASN A 13 -13.24 21.95 3.81
C ASN A 13 -14.33 20.95 3.37
N PRO A 14 -15.39 21.39 2.68
CA PRO A 14 -16.51 20.51 2.32
C PRO A 14 -16.11 19.40 1.33
N GLY A 15 -15.05 19.61 0.54
CA GLY A 15 -14.49 18.58 -0.33
C GLY A 15 -13.84 17.44 0.46
N LEU A 16 -13.02 17.78 1.46
CA LEU A 16 -12.35 16.79 2.32
C LEU A 16 -13.37 16.06 3.20
N LEU A 17 -14.36 16.78 3.71
CA LEU A 17 -15.44 16.19 4.51
C LEU A 17 -16.18 15.07 3.76
N LYS A 18 -16.43 15.25 2.45
CA LYS A 18 -17.05 14.21 1.61
C LYS A 18 -16.17 12.96 1.53
N LEU A 19 -14.87 13.13 1.34
CA LEU A 19 -13.91 12.02 1.28
C LEU A 19 -13.83 11.29 2.63
N VAL A 20 -13.80 12.02 3.76
CA VAL A 20 -13.85 11.41 5.10
C VAL A 20 -15.13 10.60 5.30
N HIS A 21 -16.29 11.14 4.91
CA HIS A 21 -17.55 10.41 5.01
C HIS A 21 -17.58 9.15 4.14
N GLN A 22 -16.97 9.21 2.94
CA GLN A 22 -16.81 8.05 2.07
C GLN A 22 -15.92 6.99 2.73
N CYS A 23 -14.71 7.35 3.18
CA CYS A 23 -13.81 6.44 3.88
C CYS A 23 -14.51 5.79 5.08
N ARG A 24 -15.21 6.59 5.90
CA ARG A 24 -15.94 6.10 7.07
C ARG A 24 -17.02 5.09 6.72
N ARG A 25 -17.79 5.33 5.65
CA ARG A 25 -18.82 4.40 5.19
C ARG A 25 -18.20 3.08 4.71
N LEU A 26 -17.07 3.15 4.00
CA LEU A 26 -16.35 1.97 3.52
C LEU A 26 -15.75 1.17 4.68
N ILE A 27 -15.15 1.85 5.66
CA ILE A 27 -14.63 1.21 6.87
C ILE A 27 -15.75 0.51 7.64
N GLN A 28 -16.91 1.16 7.77
CA GLN A 28 -18.06 0.55 8.42
C GLN A 28 -18.56 -0.70 7.69
N SER A 29 -18.57 -0.71 6.35
CA SER A 29 -18.98 -1.89 5.59
C SER A 29 -17.96 -3.03 5.61
N GLU A 30 -16.67 -2.71 5.63
CA GLU A 30 -15.58 -3.71 5.57
C GLU A 30 -15.26 -4.29 6.97
N PHE A 31 -15.18 -3.43 7.98
CA PHE A 31 -14.72 -3.81 9.32
C PHE A 31 -15.84 -3.80 10.38
N GLY A 32 -17.02 -3.28 10.06
CA GLY A 32 -18.12 -3.14 11.03
C GLY A 32 -17.89 -2.04 12.08
N VAL A 33 -16.81 -1.24 11.95
CA VAL A 33 -16.44 -0.20 12.91
C VAL A 33 -17.07 1.13 12.53
N LYS A 34 -17.70 1.79 13.50
CA LYS A 34 -18.29 3.12 13.33
C LYS A 34 -17.36 4.18 13.92
N LEU A 35 -16.62 4.86 13.06
CA LEU A 35 -15.78 5.99 13.46
C LEU A 35 -16.63 7.27 13.60
N HIS A 36 -16.22 8.16 14.49
CA HIS A 36 -16.86 9.46 14.70
C HIS A 36 -15.93 10.61 14.29
N LEU A 37 -16.51 11.66 13.72
CA LEU A 37 -15.72 12.84 13.32
C LEU A 37 -15.10 13.59 14.51
N THR A 38 -15.65 13.38 15.71
CA THR A 38 -15.23 14.01 16.96
C THR A 38 -14.16 13.22 17.71
N GLU A 39 -13.77 12.04 17.22
CA GLU A 39 -12.74 11.22 17.83
C GLU A 39 -11.38 11.92 17.81
N GLU A 40 -10.61 11.70 18.87
CA GLU A 40 -9.19 12.05 18.92
C GLU A 40 -8.44 11.10 17.98
N HIS A 41 -7.53 11.64 17.16
CA HIS A 41 -6.74 10.85 16.20
C HIS A 41 -7.52 10.13 15.10
N LEU A 42 -8.63 10.71 14.62
CA LEU A 42 -9.40 10.19 13.48
C LEU A 42 -8.50 9.85 12.28
N GLU A 43 -7.51 10.71 12.02
CA GLU A 43 -6.56 10.56 10.94
C GLU A 43 -5.68 9.31 11.07
N GLN A 44 -5.28 8.93 12.29
CA GLN A 44 -4.52 7.71 12.56
C GLN A 44 -5.40 6.48 12.36
N HIS A 45 -6.64 6.50 12.87
CA HIS A 45 -7.58 5.42 12.65
C HIS A 45 -7.87 5.20 11.17
N LEU A 46 -8.11 6.27 10.40
CA LEU A 46 -8.31 6.16 8.96
C LEU A 46 -7.08 5.56 8.26
N ALA A 47 -5.87 5.93 8.68
CA ALA A 47 -4.64 5.35 8.17
C ALA A 47 -4.52 3.86 8.48
N ASP A 48 -4.77 3.47 9.71
CA ASP A 48 -4.71 2.07 10.17
C ASP A 48 -5.68 1.17 9.41
N TYR A 49 -6.89 1.66 9.15
CA TYR A 49 -7.86 0.88 8.38
C TYR A 49 -7.54 0.90 6.89
N ALA A 50 -6.96 1.97 6.37
CA ALA A 50 -6.50 2.04 4.99
C ALA A 50 -5.30 1.12 4.71
N SER A 51 -4.42 0.88 5.67
CA SER A 51 -3.33 -0.11 5.53
C SER A 51 -3.84 -1.56 5.62
N LYS A 52 -4.89 -1.80 6.42
CA LYS A 52 -5.46 -3.15 6.61
C LYS A 52 -6.45 -3.56 5.53
N THR A 53 -7.04 -2.62 4.80
CA THR A 53 -8.07 -2.93 3.81
C THR A 53 -7.49 -3.48 2.51
N ARG A 54 -8.28 -4.31 1.82
CA ARG A 54 -8.02 -4.75 0.44
C ARG A 54 -8.90 -4.03 -0.58
N SER A 55 -9.77 -3.12 -0.13
CA SER A 55 -10.69 -2.40 -1.00
C SER A 55 -9.95 -1.32 -1.77
N ALA A 56 -9.83 -1.50 -3.08
CA ALA A 56 -9.21 -0.51 -3.97
C ALA A 56 -9.90 0.86 -3.90
N HIS A 57 -11.21 0.88 -3.63
CA HIS A 57 -11.95 2.13 -3.51
C HIS A 57 -11.54 2.91 -2.26
N LEU A 58 -11.43 2.23 -1.12
CA LEU A 58 -11.00 2.84 0.15
C LEU A 58 -9.56 3.36 0.05
N ILE A 59 -8.66 2.55 -0.51
CA ILE A 59 -7.25 2.93 -0.73
C ILE A 59 -7.18 4.20 -1.59
N ARG A 60 -7.87 4.24 -2.72
CA ARG A 60 -7.86 5.41 -3.61
C ARG A 60 -8.44 6.66 -2.94
N THR A 61 -9.55 6.55 -2.20
CA THR A 61 -10.11 7.69 -1.47
C THR A 61 -9.16 8.17 -0.37
N TRP A 62 -8.48 7.25 0.31
CA TRP A 62 -7.50 7.56 1.33
C TRP A 62 -6.27 8.26 0.76
N GLU A 63 -5.71 7.78 -0.35
CA GLU A 63 -4.59 8.41 -1.06
C GLU A 63 -4.90 9.86 -1.46
N THR A 64 -6.14 10.15 -1.89
CA THR A 64 -6.54 11.53 -2.21
C THR A 64 -6.67 12.43 -0.98
N LEU A 65 -6.92 11.84 0.18
CA LEU A 65 -7.15 12.54 1.45
C LEU A 65 -5.84 12.75 2.23
N LYS A 66 -4.92 11.78 2.21
CA LYS A 66 -3.59 11.78 2.85
C LYS A 66 -2.81 13.11 2.69
N PRO A 67 -2.64 13.69 1.49
CA PRO A 67 -1.83 14.91 1.32
C PRO A 67 -2.47 16.18 1.92
N GLN A 68 -3.76 16.12 2.27
CA GLN A 68 -4.53 17.26 2.77
C GLN A 68 -4.59 17.30 4.30
N ILE A 69 -4.10 16.26 4.98
CA ILE A 69 -4.03 16.20 6.45
C ILE A 69 -2.67 16.74 6.91
N PRO A 70 -2.61 17.93 7.54
CA PRO A 70 -1.39 18.38 8.19
C PRO A 70 -1.09 17.50 9.42
N ASN A 71 0.19 17.20 9.66
CA ASN A 71 0.71 16.40 10.79
C ASN A 71 0.45 14.89 10.75
N LEU A 72 0.03 14.33 9.62
CA LEU A 72 -0.04 12.87 9.49
C LEU A 72 1.38 12.29 9.32
N VAL A 73 2.08 12.07 10.43
CA VAL A 73 3.29 11.24 10.47
C VAL A 73 2.83 9.79 10.30
N LEU A 74 2.54 9.41 9.06
CA LEU A 74 2.42 8.01 8.73
C LEU A 74 3.82 7.43 8.87
N HIS A 75 4.01 6.56 9.85
CA HIS A 75 5.00 5.51 9.70
C HIS A 75 4.48 4.67 8.53
N ASP A 76 4.92 5.02 7.32
CA ASP A 76 4.81 4.11 6.21
C ASP A 76 5.68 2.93 6.63
N ASP A 77 5.08 1.85 7.15
CA ASP A 77 5.73 0.53 7.25
C ASP A 77 6.05 -0.03 5.85
N THR A 78 5.98 0.80 4.80
CA THR A 78 6.72 0.63 3.54
C THR A 78 8.10 1.26 3.59
N ASP A 79 8.64 1.58 4.77
CA ASP A 79 10.08 1.46 4.94
C ASP A 79 10.37 0.00 4.60
N ASN A 80 10.75 -0.19 3.34
CA ASN A 80 11.29 -1.43 2.83
C ASN A 80 12.46 -1.73 3.75
N GLU A 81 12.22 -2.50 4.81
CA GLU A 81 13.27 -3.13 5.58
C GLU A 81 14.02 -3.97 4.56
N LYS A 82 15.04 -3.35 3.95
CA LYS A 82 15.81 -3.91 2.87
C LYS A 82 16.24 -5.27 3.37
N ARG A 83 15.75 -6.34 2.75
CA ARG A 83 15.99 -7.69 3.25
C ARG A 83 17.48 -7.94 3.13
N LEU A 84 18.18 -7.84 4.26
CA LEU A 84 19.61 -8.09 4.34
C LEU A 84 19.81 -9.59 4.36
N TYR A 85 20.33 -10.17 3.28
CA TYR A 85 20.80 -11.55 3.29
C TYR A 85 22.30 -11.54 3.54
N ARG A 86 22.72 -12.14 4.65
CA ARG A 86 24.14 -12.29 5.03
C ARG A 86 24.93 -10.96 4.94
N GLY A 87 24.33 -9.85 5.38
CA GLY A 87 24.96 -8.53 5.37
C GLY A 87 24.99 -7.81 4.02
N GLN A 88 24.29 -8.31 3.00
CA GLN A 88 24.11 -7.60 1.72
C GLN A 88 22.63 -7.23 1.52
N GLU A 89 22.40 -5.97 1.12
CA GLU A 89 21.06 -5.48 0.77
C GLU A 89 20.57 -6.19 -0.51
N ILE A 90 19.46 -6.91 -0.41
CA ILE A 90 18.75 -7.39 -1.60
C ILE A 90 17.79 -6.27 -2.03
N ALA A 91 18.00 -5.71 -3.22
CA ALA A 91 17.02 -4.82 -3.83
C ALA A 91 15.79 -5.63 -4.25
N GLU A 92 14.62 -5.32 -3.68
CA GLU A 92 13.36 -5.90 -4.16
C GLU A 92 12.97 -5.22 -5.48
N GLU A 93 13.28 -5.91 -6.58
CA GLU A 93 12.88 -5.50 -7.92
C GLU A 93 11.38 -5.72 -8.09
N THR A 94 10.61 -4.64 -7.98
CA THR A 94 9.19 -4.62 -8.31
C THR A 94 9.00 -5.11 -9.74
N SER A 95 8.19 -6.14 -9.91
CA SER A 95 7.91 -6.75 -11.19
C SER A 95 7.14 -5.80 -12.13
N ARG A 96 7.73 -5.42 -13.27
CA ARG A 96 7.06 -5.27 -14.59
C ARG A 96 8.04 -4.76 -15.65
N GLY A 97 8.19 -5.53 -16.72
CA GLY A 97 9.31 -5.45 -17.65
C GLY A 97 9.31 -4.31 -18.65
N SER A 98 10.48 -4.09 -19.25
CA SER A 98 10.71 -3.62 -20.64
C SER A 98 12.21 -3.73 -20.97
N SER A 99 12.51 -4.71 -21.83
CA SER A 99 13.49 -4.78 -22.92
C SER A 99 14.84 -4.02 -22.89
N SER A 100 15.89 -4.78 -23.26
CA SER A 100 17.18 -4.43 -23.90
C SER A 100 18.18 -3.61 -23.07
N THR A 101 19.43 -4.02 -22.84
CA THR A 101 20.38 -4.62 -23.80
C THR A 101 21.35 -5.57 -23.10
N SER A 102 21.55 -6.72 -23.73
CA SER A 102 22.36 -7.85 -23.32
C SER A 102 23.68 -7.92 -24.09
N GLU A 103 24.81 -7.86 -23.41
CA GLU A 103 26.11 -8.42 -23.83
C GLU A 103 26.83 -8.78 -22.51
N MET A 104 27.04 -10.04 -22.11
CA MET A 104 27.87 -11.06 -22.74
C MET A 104 27.51 -12.47 -22.24
N GLU A 105 27.42 -13.38 -23.21
CA GLU A 105 27.88 -14.76 -23.21
C GLU A 105 27.48 -15.77 -22.11
N ALA A 106 26.60 -16.67 -22.57
CA ALA A 106 26.82 -18.12 -22.66
C ALA A 106 26.71 -18.98 -21.39
N GLU A 107 25.47 -19.36 -21.04
CA GLU A 107 25.23 -20.65 -20.36
C GLU A 107 23.95 -21.35 -20.86
N ARG A 108 24.07 -21.93 -22.06
CA ARG A 108 23.42 -23.16 -22.56
C ARG A 108 21.98 -23.43 -22.06
N THR A 109 21.01 -23.13 -22.92
CA THR A 109 19.61 -23.56 -22.80
C THR A 109 19.49 -25.08 -22.83
N ARG A 110 19.58 -25.74 -21.68
CA ARG A 110 19.33 -27.19 -21.56
C ARG A 110 17.84 -27.44 -21.80
N LYS A 111 17.48 -27.93 -22.99
CA LYS A 111 16.12 -28.41 -23.29
C LYS A 111 15.78 -29.54 -22.32
N LYS A 112 14.77 -29.34 -21.47
CA LYS A 112 14.33 -30.34 -20.48
C LYS A 112 13.68 -31.51 -21.21
N LYS A 113 14.26 -32.71 -21.07
CA LYS A 113 13.71 -33.96 -21.61
C LYS A 113 12.62 -34.45 -20.66
N VAL A 114 11.38 -34.56 -21.13
CA VAL A 114 10.25 -35.05 -20.31
C VAL A 114 9.99 -36.51 -20.67
N ILE A 115 9.96 -37.38 -19.66
CA ILE A 115 9.70 -38.81 -19.83
C ILE A 115 8.26 -39.07 -19.38
N TYR A 116 7.42 -39.61 -20.26
CA TYR A 116 6.06 -40.00 -19.95
C TYR A 116 5.86 -41.49 -20.21
N ARG A 117 5.44 -42.24 -19.17
CA ARG A 117 5.12 -43.68 -19.25
C ARG A 117 6.20 -44.53 -19.94
N GLY A 118 7.48 -44.25 -19.64
CA GLY A 118 8.62 -44.97 -20.20
C GLY A 118 9.04 -44.55 -21.61
N GLN A 119 8.29 -43.64 -22.26
CA GLN A 119 8.69 -43.04 -23.52
C GLN A 119 9.23 -41.63 -23.31
N VAL A 120 10.33 -41.35 -23.99
CA VAL A 120 11.01 -40.06 -23.94
C VAL A 120 10.45 -39.18 -25.04
N ILE A 121 9.78 -38.09 -24.67
CA ILE A 121 9.23 -37.12 -25.61
C ILE A 121 10.15 -35.90 -25.57
N GLY A 122 10.63 -35.49 -26.74
CA GLY A 122 11.56 -34.38 -26.94
C GLY A 122 11.24 -33.63 -28.21
#